data_AF-Q20WV2-F1
#
_entry.id   AF-Q20WV2-F1
#
_cell.length_a   1.000
_cell.length_b   1.000
_cell.length_c   1.000
_cell.angle_alpha   90.00
_cell.angle_beta   90.00
_cell.angle_gamma   90.00
#
_symmetry.space_group_name_H-M   'P 1'
#
loop_
_entity.id
_entity.type
_entity.pdbx_description
1 polymer ?
#
loop_
_entity_poly.entity_id
_entity_poly.type
_entity_poly.pdbx_seq_one_letter_code
_entity_poly.pdbx_strand_id
1 'polypeptide(L)'
;MSEIILTPRRRLWPVFVLPTVLLVLAAAWSGFWFYTAGRLDQSVDAWRAREAASGRVYECGNRSVAGFPFRLEVRCKDASVALTSQSAGPEQTPITAKLGEILVVGQIYDPRLLIAEFTAPAVLAGRGQPPSMAVSWSAARASVVGLPGVPQRASIVFDDAVVDRIAGAVQTAQARARHAELHGRLLDAPAAGPQPLEAVAQLAGASLQELHPLLAEPFDADLRAVLNGLQDFSPKPWPQRFRELQAAGGKVEISRSRIQQGELIAVAAGTLGLSPNGRIDGELQMTVAGLDKVVPALGIDKMLEQGVPQATLDRVAPGVRAKDVNSVLGALDRAIPGLGKAVRQNANAGVAAGINALGKDAVLEGRPARAFPLRFVDGAVFIGPLQVGQVPPLF
;
A
#
# COMPACT_ATOMS: atom_id res chain seq x y z
N MET A 1 71.22 -65.43 3.90
CA MET A 1 70.60 -64.17 3.44
C MET A 1 69.13 -64.42 3.20
N SER A 2 68.25 -63.85 4.03
CA SER A 2 66.83 -63.70 3.73
C SER A 2 66.32 -62.56 4.61
N GLU A 3 66.43 -61.34 4.09
CA GLU A 3 65.80 -60.18 4.71
C GLU A 3 64.29 -60.26 4.49
N ILE A 4 63.54 -60.42 5.57
CA ILE A 4 62.08 -60.33 5.56
C ILE A 4 61.74 -58.84 5.64
N ILE A 5 61.38 -58.24 4.52
CA ILE A 5 60.87 -56.87 4.47
C ILE A 5 59.42 -56.90 4.98
N LEU A 6 59.23 -56.52 6.25
CA LEU A 6 57.91 -56.22 6.80
C LEU A 6 57.41 -54.92 6.18
N THR A 7 56.44 -55.03 5.27
CA THR A 7 55.75 -53.87 4.71
C THR A 7 54.97 -53.14 5.82
N PRO A 8 55.09 -51.80 5.94
CA PRO A 8 54.35 -51.07 6.97
C PRO A 8 52.87 -51.13 6.63
N ARG A 9 52.09 -51.81 7.47
CA ARG A 9 50.63 -51.86 7.39
C ARG A 9 50.10 -50.42 7.49
N ARG A 10 49.76 -49.80 6.35
CA ARG A 10 49.12 -48.48 6.32
C ARG A 10 47.87 -48.57 7.20
N ARG A 11 47.89 -47.87 8.33
CA ARG A 11 46.79 -47.83 9.29
C ARG A 11 45.62 -47.14 8.58
N LEU A 12 44.65 -47.90 8.07
CA LEU A 12 43.49 -47.38 7.33
C LEU A 12 42.47 -46.68 8.25
N TRP A 13 42.64 -46.78 9.57
CA TRP A 13 41.74 -46.19 10.57
C TRP A 13 41.50 -44.67 10.43
N PRO A 14 42.49 -43.80 10.11
CA PRO A 14 42.26 -42.37 9.85
C PRO A 14 41.38 -42.12 8.63
N VAL A 15 41.31 -43.06 7.67
CA VAL A 15 40.47 -42.95 6.47
C VAL A 15 39.00 -43.14 6.80
N PHE A 16 38.67 -43.91 7.86
CA PHE A 16 37.28 -44.12 8.28
C PHE A 16 36.81 -43.13 9.35
N VAL A 17 37.72 -42.54 10.14
CA VAL A 17 37.37 -41.55 11.17
C VAL A 17 36.63 -40.36 10.56
N LEU A 18 37.15 -39.77 9.49
CA LEU A 18 36.53 -38.58 8.87
C LEU A 18 35.13 -38.88 8.30
N PRO A 19 34.92 -39.94 7.48
CA PRO A 19 33.58 -40.36 7.05
C PRO A 19 32.62 -40.67 8.20
N THR A 20 33.09 -41.36 9.26
CA THR A 20 32.24 -41.65 10.43
C THR A 20 31.81 -40.37 11.14
N VAL A 21 32.73 -39.41 11.34
CA VAL A 21 32.39 -38.11 11.92
C VAL A 21 31.38 -37.36 11.06
N LEU A 22 31.56 -37.33 9.73
CA LEU A 22 30.61 -36.71 8.81
C LEU A 22 29.22 -37.38 8.87
N LEU A 23 29.16 -38.72 8.95
CA LEU A 23 27.91 -39.45 9.10
C LEU A 23 27.21 -39.12 10.43
N VAL A 24 27.95 -39.04 11.53
CA VAL A 24 27.38 -38.65 12.84
C VAL A 24 26.86 -37.22 12.79
N LEU A 25 27.60 -36.28 12.20
CA LEU A 25 27.14 -34.90 12.03
C LEU A 25 25.90 -34.81 11.14
N ALA A 26 25.85 -35.56 10.04
CA ALA A 26 24.68 -35.61 9.16
C ALA A 26 23.45 -36.20 9.87
N ALA A 27 23.62 -37.26 10.67
CA ALA A 27 22.55 -37.86 11.46
C ALA A 27 22.07 -36.91 12.56
N ALA A 28 22.99 -36.25 13.28
CA ALA A 28 22.68 -35.25 14.30
C ALA A 28 21.93 -34.05 13.70
N TRP A 29 22.39 -33.54 12.55
CA TRP A 29 21.72 -32.47 11.81
C TRP A 29 20.33 -32.87 11.35
N SER A 30 20.17 -34.09 10.83
CA SER A 30 18.87 -34.63 10.42
C SER A 30 17.91 -34.71 11.61
N GLY A 31 18.36 -35.27 12.74
CA GLY A 31 17.58 -35.31 13.97
C GLY A 31 17.16 -33.92 14.46
N PHE A 32 18.09 -32.96 14.45
CA PHE A 32 17.80 -31.56 14.78
C PHE A 32 16.75 -30.95 13.84
N TRP A 33 16.90 -31.12 12.53
CA TRP A 33 15.98 -30.57 11.53
C TRP A 33 14.56 -31.11 11.72
N PHE A 34 14.39 -32.44 11.80
CA PHE A 34 13.07 -33.05 11.99
C PHE A 34 12.44 -32.68 13.33
N TYR A 35 13.25 -32.53 14.39
CA TYR A 35 12.76 -32.03 15.69
C TYR A 35 12.22 -30.59 15.57
N THR A 36 12.95 -29.69 14.90
CA THR A 36 12.49 -28.30 14.71
C THR A 36 11.24 -28.23 13.84
N ALA A 37 11.18 -29.00 12.75
CA ALA A 37 10.02 -29.08 11.87
C ALA A 37 8.76 -29.53 12.62
N GLY A 38 8.86 -30.52 13.51
CA GLY A 38 7.73 -30.98 14.33
C GLY A 38 7.25 -29.99 15.39
N ARG A 39 8.08 -29.02 15.80
CA ARG A 39 7.72 -28.00 16.80
C ARG A 39 7.07 -26.75 16.20
N LEU A 40 7.12 -26.58 14.88
CA LEU A 40 6.55 -25.41 14.20
C LEU A 40 5.04 -25.29 14.41
N ASP A 41 4.33 -26.42 14.48
CA ASP A 41 2.88 -26.45 14.62
C ASP A 41 2.38 -25.65 15.83
N GLN A 42 2.98 -25.88 17.01
CA GLN A 42 2.63 -25.18 18.25
C GLN A 42 2.91 -23.68 18.18
N SER A 43 4.01 -23.29 17.52
CA SER A 43 4.41 -21.89 17.41
C SER A 43 3.50 -21.12 16.44
N VAL A 44 3.10 -21.77 15.34
CA VAL A 44 2.14 -21.22 14.38
C VAL A 44 0.77 -21.07 15.01
N ASP A 45 0.29 -22.06 15.76
CA ASP A 45 -1.02 -21.99 16.40
C ASP A 45 -1.08 -20.89 17.47
N ALA A 46 0.01 -20.72 18.25
CA ALA A 46 0.14 -19.60 19.17
C ALA A 46 0.16 -18.23 18.45
N TRP A 47 0.80 -18.13 17.29
CA TRP A 47 0.76 -16.92 16.45
C TRP A 47 -0.65 -16.65 15.92
N ARG A 48 -1.34 -17.67 15.37
CA ARG A 48 -2.72 -17.56 14.88
C ARG A 48 -3.68 -17.09 15.98
N ALA A 49 -3.52 -17.59 17.20
CA ALA A 49 -4.32 -17.15 18.33
C ALA A 49 -4.11 -15.66 18.68
N ARG A 50 -2.87 -15.16 18.61
CA ARG A 50 -2.57 -13.73 18.80
C ARG A 50 -3.16 -12.87 17.69
N GLU A 51 -3.06 -13.30 16.44
CA GLU A 51 -3.65 -12.59 15.31
C GLU A 51 -5.19 -12.55 15.39
N ALA A 52 -5.81 -13.67 15.76
CA ALA A 52 -7.25 -13.78 15.92
C ALA A 52 -7.77 -12.82 17.01
N ALA A 53 -7.01 -12.65 18.10
CA ALA A 53 -7.33 -11.66 19.14
C ALA A 53 -7.29 -10.20 18.62
N SER A 54 -6.56 -9.93 17.54
CA SER A 54 -6.50 -8.62 16.88
C SER A 54 -7.48 -8.46 15.70
N GLY A 55 -8.41 -9.42 15.53
CA GLY A 55 -9.40 -9.39 14.46
C GLY A 55 -8.90 -9.89 13.10
N ARG A 56 -7.81 -10.68 13.08
CA ARG A 56 -7.29 -11.32 11.87
C ARG A 56 -7.25 -12.83 12.05
N VAL A 57 -8.20 -13.54 11.45
CA VAL A 57 -8.26 -14.99 11.54
C VAL A 57 -7.59 -15.58 10.30
N TYR A 58 -6.48 -16.26 10.52
CA TYR A 58 -5.77 -17.00 9.48
C TYR A 58 -6.17 -18.47 9.56
N GLU A 59 -6.67 -19.02 8.47
CA GLU A 59 -6.98 -20.43 8.29
C GLU A 59 -6.08 -21.04 7.23
N CYS A 60 -5.56 -22.23 7.56
CA CYS A 60 -4.70 -22.99 6.68
C CYS A 60 -5.30 -24.37 6.48
N GLY A 61 -5.79 -24.67 5.28
CA GLY A 61 -6.47 -25.93 4.99
C GLY A 61 -5.52 -27.11 5.00
N ASN A 62 -4.47 -27.06 4.18
CA ASN A 62 -3.48 -28.13 4.07
C ASN A 62 -2.06 -27.57 4.29
N ARG A 63 -1.55 -27.77 5.52
CA ARG A 63 -0.22 -27.33 5.94
C ARG A 63 0.80 -28.46 5.73
N SER A 64 1.93 -28.13 5.12
CA SER A 64 3.10 -29.03 5.03
C SER A 64 4.38 -28.29 5.37
N VAL A 65 5.33 -29.02 5.96
CA VAL A 65 6.65 -28.50 6.31
C VAL A 65 7.72 -29.23 5.49
N ALA A 66 8.55 -28.48 4.78
CA ALA A 66 9.65 -28.99 3.96
C ALA A 66 10.91 -28.11 4.13
N GLY A 67 11.94 -28.29 3.29
CA GLY A 67 13.12 -27.41 3.26
C GLY A 67 14.43 -28.00 3.80
N PHE A 68 14.47 -29.30 4.12
CA PHE A 68 15.69 -29.98 4.52
C PHE A 68 16.82 -29.77 3.48
N PRO A 69 18.08 -29.50 3.91
CA PRO A 69 18.57 -29.47 5.29
C PRO A 69 18.63 -28.07 5.92
N PHE A 70 18.51 -26.99 5.15
CA PHE A 70 18.99 -25.67 5.57
C PHE A 70 17.90 -24.60 5.72
N ARG A 71 16.65 -24.94 5.41
CA ARG A 71 15.50 -24.04 5.53
C ARG A 71 14.29 -24.77 6.08
N LEU A 72 13.31 -23.98 6.52
CA LEU A 72 12.00 -24.41 6.94
C LEU A 72 11.00 -23.73 6.02
N GLU A 73 10.34 -24.53 5.19
CA GLU A 73 9.30 -24.11 4.25
C GLU A 73 7.94 -24.56 4.80
N VAL A 74 7.10 -23.61 5.20
CA VAL A 74 5.73 -23.87 5.62
C VAL A 74 4.82 -23.51 4.45
N ARG A 75 4.26 -24.52 3.80
CA ARG A 75 3.34 -24.36 2.68
C ARG A 75 1.91 -24.53 3.17
N CYS A 76 1.05 -23.59 2.82
CA CYS A 76 -0.34 -23.54 3.20
C CYS A 76 -1.22 -23.42 1.95
N LYS A 77 -1.88 -24.51 1.57
CA LYS A 77 -2.86 -24.49 0.47
C LYS A 77 -4.24 -24.09 0.97
N ASP A 78 -5.01 -23.45 0.09
CA ASP A 78 -6.36 -22.95 0.37
C ASP A 78 -6.39 -22.03 1.60
N ALA A 79 -5.42 -21.10 1.65
CA ALA A 79 -5.28 -20.18 2.76
C ALA A 79 -6.45 -19.18 2.76
N SER A 80 -7.03 -18.94 3.94
CA SER A 80 -8.13 -18.00 4.13
C SER A 80 -7.77 -17.00 5.23
N VAL A 81 -7.91 -15.72 4.94
CA VAL A 81 -7.67 -14.63 5.89
C VAL A 81 -8.98 -13.87 6.07
N ALA A 82 -9.59 -14.00 7.23
CA ALA A 82 -10.75 -13.20 7.60
C ALA A 82 -10.29 -11.98 8.40
N LEU A 83 -10.52 -10.81 7.82
CA LEU A 83 -10.24 -9.52 8.41
C LEU A 83 -11.53 -8.96 9.00
N THR A 84 -11.62 -8.97 10.33
CA THR A 84 -12.68 -8.30 11.08
C THR A 84 -12.16 -6.95 11.60
N SER A 85 -13.04 -5.94 11.67
CA SER A 85 -12.77 -4.64 12.33
C SER A 85 -11.53 -3.86 11.86
N GLN A 86 -11.17 -3.93 10.57
CA GLN A 86 -10.01 -3.22 10.01
C GLN A 86 -10.29 -1.78 9.55
N SER A 87 -11.53 -1.29 9.59
CA SER A 87 -11.92 0.04 9.13
C SER A 87 -12.67 0.81 10.23
N ALA A 88 -12.62 2.14 10.15
CA ALA A 88 -13.30 3.06 11.06
C ALA A 88 -14.76 3.36 10.68
N GLY A 89 -15.30 2.66 9.69
CA GLY A 89 -16.65 2.87 9.19
C GLY A 89 -17.73 2.15 10.03
N PRO A 90 -19.00 2.61 9.97
CA PRO A 90 -20.13 1.92 10.58
C PRO A 90 -20.36 0.52 9.97
N GLU A 91 -19.98 0.32 8.71
CA GLU A 91 -19.90 -1.00 8.07
C GLU A 91 -18.54 -1.64 8.38
N GLN A 92 -18.43 -2.28 9.54
CA GLN A 92 -17.33 -3.21 9.84
C GLN A 92 -17.55 -4.52 9.09
N THR A 93 -17.74 -4.48 7.77
CA THR A 93 -18.04 -5.67 6.98
C THR A 93 -16.83 -6.58 7.02
N PRO A 94 -16.92 -7.77 7.65
CA PRO A 94 -15.81 -8.70 7.65
C PRO A 94 -15.51 -9.13 6.22
N ILE A 95 -14.26 -8.92 5.79
CA ILE A 95 -13.77 -9.32 4.47
C ILE A 95 -12.97 -10.60 4.65
N THR A 96 -13.32 -11.63 3.89
CA THR A 96 -12.54 -12.85 3.79
C THR A 96 -11.79 -12.86 2.47
N ALA A 97 -10.48 -12.95 2.53
CA ALA A 97 -9.61 -13.15 1.38
C ALA A 97 -9.17 -14.62 1.33
N LYS A 98 -9.47 -15.31 0.23
CA LYS A 98 -8.99 -16.68 -0.03
C LYS A 98 -7.88 -16.63 -1.06
N LEU A 99 -6.76 -17.30 -0.77
CA LEU A 99 -5.59 -17.38 -1.63
C LEU A 99 -5.33 -18.84 -1.99
N GLY A 100 -4.77 -19.08 -3.18
CA GLY A 100 -4.44 -20.43 -3.63
C GLY A 100 -3.40 -21.10 -2.73
N GLU A 101 -2.29 -20.41 -2.47
CA GLU A 101 -1.23 -20.92 -1.61
C GLU A 101 -0.42 -19.79 -0.97
N ILE A 102 0.04 -20.02 0.26
CA ILE A 102 1.05 -19.20 0.94
C ILE A 102 2.23 -20.10 1.28
N LEU A 103 3.42 -19.72 0.83
CA LEU A 103 4.68 -20.39 1.17
C LEU A 103 5.51 -19.46 2.05
N VAL A 104 5.73 -19.83 3.31
CA VAL A 104 6.59 -19.10 4.23
C VAL A 104 7.91 -19.84 4.39
N VAL A 105 9.02 -19.14 4.17
CA VAL A 105 10.37 -19.69 4.23
C VAL A 105 11.17 -18.96 5.32
N GLY A 106 11.70 -19.74 6.26
CA GLY A 106 12.70 -19.29 7.23
C GLY A 106 14.02 -20.03 7.04
N GLN A 107 15.14 -19.33 7.14
CA GLN A 107 16.47 -19.95 7.02
C GLN A 107 16.97 -20.37 8.40
N ILE A 108 17.56 -21.56 8.51
CA ILE A 108 18.04 -22.05 9.83
C ILE A 108 19.23 -21.22 10.33
N TYR A 109 20.05 -20.72 9.40
CA TYR A 109 21.21 -19.87 9.68
C TYR A 109 20.88 -18.37 9.77
N ASP A 110 19.68 -17.96 9.36
CA ASP A 110 19.15 -16.60 9.56
C ASP A 110 17.69 -16.66 10.03
N PRO A 111 17.47 -17.06 11.30
CA PRO A 111 16.12 -17.29 11.83
C PRO A 111 15.31 -15.99 12.01
N ARG A 112 15.94 -14.82 11.83
CA ARG A 112 15.28 -13.51 11.97
C ARG A 112 14.67 -13.00 10.68
N LEU A 113 14.99 -13.64 9.55
CA LEU A 113 14.44 -13.34 8.24
C LEU A 113 13.36 -14.38 7.89
N LEU A 114 12.14 -13.89 7.69
CA LEU A 114 11.06 -14.67 7.09
C LEU A 114 10.71 -14.09 5.72
N ILE A 115 10.55 -14.97 4.75
CA ILE A 115 10.09 -14.62 3.40
C ILE A 115 8.78 -15.35 3.17
N ALA A 116 7.77 -14.65 2.67
CA ALA A 116 6.50 -15.25 2.26
C ALA A 116 6.31 -15.05 0.76
N GLU A 117 5.89 -16.09 0.06
CA GLU A 117 5.44 -16.04 -1.33
C GLU A 117 3.95 -16.35 -1.38
N PHE A 118 3.22 -15.60 -2.19
CA PHE A 118 1.78 -15.72 -2.32
C PHE A 118 1.43 -16.14 -3.75
N THR A 119 0.61 -17.16 -3.89
CA THR A 119 0.15 -17.66 -5.19
C THR A 119 -1.22 -17.07 -5.53
N ALA A 120 -1.30 -16.44 -6.70
CA ALA A 120 -2.53 -15.90 -7.24
C ALA A 120 -3.56 -17.00 -7.61
N PRO A 121 -4.85 -16.67 -7.69
CA PRO A 121 -5.46 -15.39 -7.32
C PRO A 121 -5.79 -15.31 -5.81
N ALA A 122 -5.94 -14.09 -5.31
CA ALA A 122 -6.70 -13.82 -4.10
C ALA A 122 -8.13 -13.44 -4.45
N VAL A 123 -9.12 -14.09 -3.85
CA VAL A 123 -10.53 -13.78 -4.03
C VAL A 123 -11.08 -13.19 -2.73
N LEU A 124 -11.65 -12.00 -2.81
CA LEU A 124 -12.24 -11.28 -1.68
C LEU A 124 -13.75 -11.42 -1.71
N ALA A 125 -14.32 -11.75 -0.57
CA ALA A 125 -15.76 -11.84 -0.36
C ALA A 125 -16.15 -11.21 0.98
N GLY A 126 -17.30 -10.55 1.02
CA GLY A 126 -17.95 -10.25 2.30
C GLY A 126 -18.36 -11.54 3.00
N ARG A 127 -18.39 -11.57 4.33
CA ARG A 127 -18.78 -12.78 5.07
C ARG A 127 -20.19 -13.24 4.67
N GLY A 128 -20.29 -14.49 4.20
CA GLY A 128 -21.55 -15.09 3.73
C GLY A 128 -22.06 -14.53 2.41
N GLN A 129 -21.30 -13.68 1.73
CA GLN A 129 -21.63 -13.11 0.43
C GLN A 129 -20.81 -13.79 -0.68
N PRO A 130 -21.28 -13.73 -1.94
CA PRO A 130 -20.46 -14.16 -3.07
C PRO A 130 -19.20 -13.29 -3.21
N PRO A 131 -18.14 -13.81 -3.87
CA PRO A 131 -16.97 -13.02 -4.23
C PRO A 131 -17.31 -11.71 -4.94
N SER A 132 -16.70 -10.62 -4.51
CA SER A 132 -16.90 -9.29 -5.09
C SER A 132 -15.65 -8.75 -5.77
N MET A 133 -14.47 -9.28 -5.44
CA MET A 133 -13.21 -8.87 -6.08
C MET A 133 -12.28 -10.07 -6.24
N ALA A 134 -11.52 -10.08 -7.33
CA ALA A 134 -10.37 -10.96 -7.53
C ALA A 134 -9.12 -10.11 -7.73
N VAL A 135 -8.02 -10.55 -7.16
CA VAL A 135 -6.70 -9.96 -7.34
C VAL A 135 -5.79 -11.05 -7.88
N SER A 136 -5.18 -10.79 -9.03
CA SER A 136 -4.22 -11.69 -9.67
C SER A 136 -2.87 -11.00 -9.84
N TRP A 137 -1.80 -11.78 -9.91
CA TRP A 137 -0.42 -11.30 -10.07
C TRP A 137 0.44 -12.43 -10.65
N SER A 138 1.59 -12.10 -11.23
CA SER A 138 2.57 -13.09 -11.71
C SER A 138 3.51 -13.53 -10.59
N ALA A 139 3.93 -12.60 -9.74
CA ALA A 139 4.71 -12.87 -8.53
C ALA A 139 4.28 -11.95 -7.39
N ALA A 140 4.23 -12.50 -6.16
CA ALA A 140 4.03 -11.72 -4.95
C ALA A 140 4.90 -12.26 -3.82
N ARG A 141 5.71 -11.39 -3.24
CA ARG A 141 6.64 -11.74 -2.16
C ARG A 141 6.60 -10.70 -1.05
N ALA A 142 6.59 -11.17 0.19
CA ALA A 142 6.84 -10.35 1.36
C ALA A 142 8.08 -10.83 2.10
N SER A 143 8.75 -9.94 2.82
CA SER A 143 9.83 -10.30 3.73
C SER A 143 9.75 -9.50 5.02
N VAL A 144 10.17 -10.10 6.13
CA VAL A 144 10.27 -9.43 7.43
C VAL A 144 11.58 -9.83 8.11
N VAL A 145 12.29 -8.83 8.63
CA VAL A 145 13.54 -9.01 9.40
C VAL A 145 13.34 -8.53 10.83
N GLY A 146 13.84 -9.29 11.80
CA GLY A 146 13.86 -8.93 13.22
C GLY A 146 12.91 -9.75 14.10
N LEU A 147 12.14 -10.66 13.50
CA LEU A 147 11.27 -11.57 14.25
C LEU A 147 12.10 -12.60 15.07
N PRO A 148 11.57 -13.12 16.19
CA PRO A 148 10.25 -12.86 16.79
C PRO A 148 10.16 -11.56 17.63
N GLY A 149 11.20 -10.72 17.61
CA GLY A 149 11.20 -9.42 18.28
C GLY A 149 10.47 -8.32 17.48
N VAL A 150 10.81 -7.06 17.76
CA VAL A 150 10.27 -5.92 17.00
C VAL A 150 10.75 -6.00 15.54
N PRO A 151 9.83 -5.96 14.55
CA PRO A 151 10.21 -5.94 13.14
C PRO A 151 11.08 -4.72 12.82
N GLN A 152 12.29 -4.97 12.31
CA GLN A 152 13.23 -3.91 11.92
C GLN A 152 13.01 -3.46 10.48
N ARG A 153 12.66 -4.42 9.61
CA ARG A 153 12.36 -4.19 8.19
C ARG A 153 11.23 -5.08 7.75
N ALA A 154 10.36 -4.57 6.89
CA ALA A 154 9.37 -5.35 6.19
C ALA A 154 9.30 -4.91 4.73
N SER A 155 8.98 -5.81 3.82
CA SER A 155 8.69 -5.46 2.43
C SER A 155 7.57 -6.32 1.88
N ILE A 156 6.87 -5.79 0.89
CA ILE A 156 5.94 -6.54 0.06
C ILE A 156 6.04 -6.03 -1.38
N VAL A 157 6.06 -6.95 -2.33
CA VAL A 157 6.27 -6.69 -3.76
C VAL A 157 5.27 -7.53 -4.55
N PHE A 158 4.68 -6.93 -5.57
CA PHE A 158 3.79 -7.55 -6.54
C PHE A 158 4.22 -7.19 -7.96
N ASP A 159 4.23 -8.18 -8.84
CA ASP A 159 4.45 -8.04 -10.27
C ASP A 159 3.17 -8.38 -11.05
N ASP A 160 2.86 -7.57 -12.05
CA ASP A 160 1.69 -7.68 -12.94
C ASP A 160 0.36 -7.82 -12.18
N ALA A 161 0.18 -7.00 -11.14
CA ALA A 161 -1.03 -7.03 -10.31
C ALA A 161 -2.25 -6.50 -11.07
N VAL A 162 -3.35 -7.26 -11.03
CA VAL A 162 -4.65 -6.87 -11.59
C VAL A 162 -5.72 -7.07 -10.53
N VAL A 163 -6.55 -6.04 -10.33
CA VAL A 163 -7.72 -6.08 -9.45
C VAL A 163 -8.97 -6.02 -10.32
N ASP A 164 -9.77 -7.07 -10.27
CA ASP A 164 -11.04 -7.19 -10.97
C ASP A 164 -12.21 -7.12 -9.98
N ARG A 165 -13.26 -6.38 -10.34
CA ARG A 165 -14.56 -6.48 -9.69
C ARG A 165 -15.30 -7.67 -10.27
N ILE A 166 -15.90 -8.47 -9.40
CA ILE A 166 -16.74 -9.60 -9.78
C ILE A 166 -18.20 -9.19 -9.59
N ALA A 167 -18.98 -9.26 -10.67
CA ALA A 167 -20.42 -9.04 -10.67
C ALA A 167 -21.12 -10.19 -11.41
N GLY A 168 -21.54 -11.21 -10.66
CA GLY A 168 -22.07 -12.44 -11.24
C GLY A 168 -20.99 -13.19 -12.03
N ALA A 169 -21.23 -13.42 -13.32
CA ALA A 169 -20.27 -14.06 -14.22
C ALA A 169 -19.28 -13.07 -14.88
N VAL A 170 -19.48 -11.77 -14.71
CA VAL A 170 -18.67 -10.73 -15.35
C VAL A 170 -17.54 -10.30 -14.42
N GLN A 171 -16.32 -10.24 -14.95
CA GLN A 171 -15.17 -9.63 -14.29
C GLN A 171 -14.76 -8.36 -15.02
N THR A 172 -14.70 -7.25 -14.32
CA THR A 172 -14.26 -5.96 -14.86
C THR A 172 -13.04 -5.44 -14.12
N ALA A 173 -11.96 -5.20 -14.87
CA ALA A 173 -10.73 -4.66 -14.30
C ALA A 173 -10.95 -3.27 -13.71
N GLN A 174 -10.62 -3.15 -12.44
CA GLN A 174 -10.71 -1.92 -11.65
C GLN A 174 -9.34 -1.27 -11.49
N ALA A 175 -8.28 -2.07 -11.34
CA ALA A 175 -6.93 -1.56 -11.22
C ALA A 175 -5.92 -2.50 -11.87
N ARG A 176 -4.82 -1.93 -12.34
CA ARG A 176 -3.64 -2.67 -12.81
C ARG A 176 -2.38 -1.99 -12.32
N ALA A 177 -1.31 -2.75 -12.14
CA ALA A 177 0.04 -2.24 -11.96
C ALA A 177 1.04 -3.26 -12.51
N ARG A 178 2.03 -2.81 -13.29
CA ARG A 178 3.12 -3.70 -13.74
C ARG A 178 4.02 -4.09 -12.57
N HIS A 179 4.23 -3.15 -11.65
CA HIS A 179 5.01 -3.37 -10.43
C HIS A 179 4.44 -2.54 -9.30
N ALA A 180 4.36 -3.12 -8.11
CA ALA A 180 3.98 -2.44 -6.89
C ALA A 180 4.81 -2.96 -5.72
N GLU A 181 5.53 -2.07 -5.04
CA GLU A 181 6.33 -2.42 -3.86
C GLU A 181 6.13 -1.44 -2.71
N LEU A 182 6.23 -1.97 -1.50
CA LEU A 182 6.22 -1.22 -0.25
C LEU A 182 7.30 -1.77 0.66
N HIS A 183 8.19 -0.90 1.12
CA HIS A 183 9.26 -1.19 2.06
C HIS A 183 9.06 -0.36 3.33
N GLY A 184 9.23 -0.98 4.49
CA GLY A 184 9.24 -0.31 5.79
C GLY A 184 10.51 -0.63 6.54
N ARG A 185 11.11 0.35 7.23
CA ARG A 185 12.22 0.11 8.16
C ARG A 185 12.18 1.04 9.35
N LEU A 186 12.63 0.55 10.50
CA LEU A 186 12.91 1.40 11.65
C LEU A 186 14.18 2.20 11.42
N LEU A 187 14.14 3.46 11.82
CA LEU A 187 15.29 4.36 11.84
C LEU A 187 15.88 4.38 13.24
N ASP A 188 17.20 4.51 13.33
CA ASP A 188 17.88 4.70 14.61
C ASP A 188 17.45 6.03 15.24
N ALA A 189 16.99 5.97 16.50
CA ALA A 189 16.61 7.15 17.26
C ALA A 189 17.83 7.70 18.02
N PRO A 190 18.13 9.02 17.95
CA PRO A 190 19.29 9.62 18.64
C PRO A 190 19.21 9.62 20.19
N ALA A 191 18.06 9.31 20.78
CA ALA A 191 17.83 9.30 22.23
C ALA A 191 16.74 8.26 22.60
N ALA A 192 16.48 8.08 23.89
CA ALA A 192 15.49 7.14 24.47
C ALA A 192 14.01 7.46 24.13
N GLY A 193 13.72 7.74 22.87
CA GLY A 193 12.38 7.94 22.33
C GLY A 193 11.99 6.82 21.34
N PRO A 194 10.72 6.78 20.91
CA PRO A 194 10.24 5.82 19.93
C PRO A 194 11.01 5.94 18.60
N GLN A 195 11.37 4.81 18.01
CA GLN A 195 12.05 4.78 16.70
C GLN A 195 11.08 5.20 15.58
N PRO A 196 11.46 6.17 14.73
CA PRO A 196 10.68 6.50 13.56
C PRO A 196 10.61 5.32 12.59
N LEU A 197 9.47 5.18 11.90
CA LEU A 197 9.29 4.19 10.84
C LEU A 197 9.36 4.90 9.48
N GLU A 198 10.36 4.57 8.68
CA GLU A 198 10.40 4.99 7.27
C GLU A 198 9.62 3.99 6.41
N ALA A 199 8.75 4.50 5.55
CA ALA A 199 8.03 3.75 4.54
C ALA A 199 8.35 4.31 3.14
N VAL A 200 8.66 3.43 2.21
CA VAL A 200 8.88 3.75 0.80
C VAL A 200 7.94 2.90 -0.04
N ALA A 201 7.14 3.52 -0.89
CA ALA A 201 6.27 2.84 -1.83
C ALA A 201 6.62 3.23 -3.27
N GLN A 202 6.56 2.27 -4.19
CA GLN A 202 6.69 2.50 -5.62
C GLN A 202 5.59 1.77 -6.37
N LEU A 203 5.05 2.43 -7.39
CA LEU A 203 4.08 1.90 -8.33
C LEU A 203 4.57 2.20 -9.75
N ALA A 204 4.56 1.20 -10.62
CA ALA A 204 4.93 1.36 -12.02
C ALA A 204 3.80 0.89 -12.94
N GLY A 205 3.45 1.72 -13.93
CA GLY A 205 2.37 1.48 -14.87
C GLY A 205 1.04 1.20 -14.18
N ALA A 206 0.76 1.89 -13.08
CA ALA A 206 -0.49 1.76 -12.36
C ALA A 206 -1.63 2.43 -13.14
N SER A 207 -2.81 1.84 -13.14
CA SER A 207 -4.04 2.48 -13.62
C SER A 207 -5.21 2.10 -12.74
N LEU A 208 -6.15 3.04 -12.59
CA LEU A 208 -7.38 2.89 -11.82
C LEU A 208 -8.55 3.25 -12.73
N GLN A 209 -9.28 2.21 -13.11
CA GLN A 209 -10.50 2.33 -13.90
C GLN A 209 -11.64 2.83 -12.99
N GLU A 210 -12.62 3.50 -13.59
CA GLU A 210 -13.85 3.97 -12.93
C GLU A 210 -13.70 5.05 -11.83
N LEU A 211 -12.50 5.28 -11.26
CA LEU A 211 -12.29 6.32 -10.23
C LEU A 211 -12.27 7.73 -10.82
N HIS A 212 -11.45 7.95 -11.84
CA HIS A 212 -11.36 9.22 -12.57
C HIS A 212 -10.74 8.99 -13.95
N PRO A 213 -11.18 9.67 -15.04
CA PRO A 213 -10.60 9.48 -16.38
C PRO A 213 -9.08 9.64 -16.43
N LEU A 214 -8.53 10.58 -15.66
CA LEU A 214 -7.09 10.76 -15.51
C LEU A 214 -6.36 9.56 -14.93
N LEU A 215 -6.99 8.79 -14.04
CA LEU A 215 -6.33 7.65 -13.42
C LEU A 215 -6.46 6.37 -14.27
N ALA A 216 -7.28 6.40 -15.33
CA ALA A 216 -7.42 5.27 -16.25
C ALA A 216 -6.18 5.09 -17.15
N GLU A 217 -5.46 6.17 -17.42
CA GLU A 217 -4.17 6.16 -18.12
C GLU A 217 -3.05 5.68 -17.19
N PRO A 218 -2.06 4.92 -17.68
CA PRO A 218 -0.96 4.43 -16.85
C PRO A 218 -0.13 5.57 -16.23
N PHE A 219 0.19 5.43 -14.95
CA PHE A 219 1.06 6.36 -14.23
C PHE A 219 2.07 5.61 -13.35
N ASP A 220 3.20 6.27 -13.10
CA ASP A 220 4.19 5.82 -12.13
C ASP A 220 4.08 6.71 -10.88
N ALA A 221 4.29 6.13 -9.70
CA ALA A 221 4.28 6.87 -8.45
C ALA A 221 5.36 6.38 -7.48
N ASP A 222 6.00 7.33 -6.80
CA ASP A 222 6.91 7.06 -5.69
C ASP A 222 6.54 7.88 -4.46
N LEU A 223 6.70 7.27 -3.29
CA LEU A 223 6.41 7.88 -2.00
C LEU A 223 7.48 7.47 -1.01
N ARG A 224 8.04 8.43 -0.27
CA ARG A 224 8.89 8.24 0.90
C ARG A 224 8.35 9.07 2.05
N ALA A 225 7.95 8.37 3.10
CA ALA A 225 7.37 8.96 4.29
C ALA A 225 8.06 8.45 5.57
N VAL A 226 8.14 9.30 6.59
CA VAL A 226 8.64 8.95 7.92
C VAL A 226 7.52 9.16 8.93
N LEU A 227 7.11 8.08 9.58
CA LEU A 227 6.13 8.05 10.64
C LEU A 227 6.81 8.18 12.00
N ASN A 228 6.39 9.17 12.78
CA ASN A 228 6.82 9.40 14.15
C ASN A 228 5.67 9.12 15.12
N GLY A 229 6.00 8.77 16.37
CA GLY A 229 5.00 8.54 17.43
C GLY A 229 4.43 7.13 17.49
N LEU A 230 4.95 6.18 16.70
CA LEU A 230 4.59 4.77 16.80
C LEU A 230 5.33 4.12 17.98
N GLN A 231 4.61 3.80 19.05
CA GLN A 231 5.20 3.30 20.31
C GLN A 231 5.11 1.77 20.47
N ASP A 232 4.17 1.14 19.78
CA ASP A 232 3.84 -0.28 19.92
C ASP A 232 3.79 -0.93 18.53
N PHE A 233 4.38 -2.10 18.35
CA PHE A 233 4.35 -2.84 17.09
C PHE A 233 3.41 -4.06 17.13
N SER A 234 2.67 -4.23 18.22
CA SER A 234 1.74 -5.33 18.38
C SER A 234 0.58 -5.28 17.35
N PRO A 235 0.14 -6.44 16.86
CA PRO A 235 -1.14 -6.63 16.17
C PRO A 235 -2.31 -5.90 16.84
N LYS A 236 -2.92 -4.91 16.16
CA LYS A 236 -4.17 -4.28 16.58
C LYS A 236 -5.02 -3.80 15.41
N PRO A 237 -6.34 -3.61 15.59
CA PRO A 237 -7.20 -2.96 14.60
C PRO A 237 -6.69 -1.56 14.21
N TRP A 238 -6.83 -1.19 12.94
CA TRP A 238 -6.40 0.13 12.44
C TRP A 238 -7.01 1.32 13.19
N PRO A 239 -8.31 1.34 13.53
CA PRO A 239 -8.88 2.46 14.28
C PRO A 239 -8.19 2.67 15.63
N GLN A 240 -7.91 1.58 16.35
CA GLN A 240 -7.18 1.65 17.61
C GLN A 240 -5.74 2.18 17.40
N ARG A 241 -5.06 1.68 16.36
CA ARG A 241 -3.71 2.13 15.98
C ARG A 241 -3.66 3.64 15.73
N PHE A 242 -4.60 4.17 14.94
CA PHE A 242 -4.64 5.58 14.61
C PHE A 242 -5.00 6.46 15.82
N ARG A 243 -5.87 5.98 16.71
CA ARG A 243 -6.21 6.66 17.96
C ARG A 243 -4.99 6.81 18.88
N GLU A 244 -4.24 5.73 19.08
CA GLU A 244 -3.00 5.76 19.86
C GLU A 244 -1.94 6.66 19.22
N LEU A 245 -1.80 6.60 17.90
CA LEU A 245 -0.89 7.46 17.16
C LEU A 245 -1.26 8.94 17.33
N GLN A 246 -2.56 9.27 17.23
CA GLN A 246 -3.07 10.62 17.45
C GLN A 246 -2.79 11.10 18.88
N ALA A 247 -3.06 10.26 19.89
CA ALA A 247 -2.79 10.56 21.29
C ALA A 247 -1.28 10.76 21.58
N ALA A 248 -0.42 10.07 20.85
CA ALA A 248 1.04 10.23 20.90
C ALA A 248 1.57 11.44 20.12
N GLY A 249 0.69 12.25 19.51
CA GLY A 249 1.09 13.38 18.66
C GLY A 249 1.80 12.93 17.38
N GLY A 250 1.47 11.73 16.89
CA GLY A 250 2.11 11.12 15.74
C GLY A 250 1.96 11.94 14.46
N LYS A 251 3.04 11.98 13.69
CA LYS A 251 3.14 12.75 12.44
C LYS A 251 3.77 11.91 11.35
N VAL A 252 3.28 12.08 10.13
CA VAL A 252 3.85 11.53 8.91
C VAL A 252 4.50 12.66 8.14
N GLU A 253 5.82 12.62 8.05
CA GLU A 253 6.59 13.52 7.21
C GLU A 253 6.77 12.90 5.82
N ILE A 254 6.27 13.57 4.79
CA ILE A 254 6.42 13.18 3.39
C ILE A 254 7.61 13.94 2.83
N SER A 255 8.75 13.26 2.69
CA SER A 255 10.00 13.86 2.20
C SER A 255 10.11 13.80 0.68
N ARG A 256 9.51 12.77 0.06
CA ARG A 256 9.38 12.65 -1.38
C ARG A 256 8.01 12.06 -1.69
N SER A 257 7.26 12.71 -2.55
CA SER A 257 6.19 12.05 -3.28
C SER A 257 6.21 12.57 -4.70
N ARG A 258 6.06 11.68 -5.67
CA ARG A 258 6.05 12.03 -7.08
C ARG A 258 5.12 11.10 -7.82
N ILE A 259 4.32 11.68 -8.71
CA ILE A 259 3.43 10.98 -9.63
C ILE A 259 3.76 11.48 -11.01
N GLN A 260 3.93 10.56 -11.96
CA GLN A 260 4.21 10.87 -13.35
C GLN A 260 3.23 10.13 -14.26
N GLN A 261 2.62 10.89 -15.17
CA GLN A 261 1.75 10.35 -16.21
C GLN A 261 2.01 11.10 -17.52
N GLY A 262 2.70 10.46 -18.46
CA GLY A 262 3.14 11.13 -19.69
C GLY A 262 4.01 12.36 -19.37
N GLU A 263 3.53 13.54 -19.76
CA GLU A 263 4.20 14.83 -19.51
C GLU A 263 3.87 15.45 -18.14
N LEU A 264 2.80 14.98 -17.48
CA LEU A 264 2.38 15.46 -16.17
C LEU A 264 3.33 14.90 -15.10
N ILE A 265 3.89 15.80 -14.30
CA ILE A 265 4.68 15.45 -13.12
C ILE A 265 4.15 16.26 -11.95
N ALA A 266 3.73 15.57 -10.90
CA ALA A 266 3.31 16.17 -9.65
C ALA A 266 4.23 15.69 -8.53
N VAL A 267 4.76 16.62 -7.74
CA VAL A 267 5.51 16.30 -6.52
C VAL A 267 4.86 16.98 -5.32
N ALA A 268 4.84 16.30 -4.18
CA ALA A 268 4.40 16.91 -2.94
C ALA A 268 5.32 16.55 -1.75
N ALA A 269 5.46 17.49 -0.83
CA ALA A 269 6.20 17.28 0.41
C ALA A 269 5.53 18.06 1.54
N GLY A 270 5.65 17.57 2.77
CA GLY A 270 5.08 18.25 3.93
C GLY A 270 4.83 17.31 5.08
N THR A 271 3.96 17.71 5.99
CA THR A 271 3.69 16.94 7.22
C THR A 271 2.21 16.83 7.45
N LEU A 272 1.77 15.60 7.69
CA LEU A 272 0.40 15.25 8.04
C LEU A 272 0.36 14.68 9.46
N GLY A 273 -0.73 14.92 10.16
CA GLY A 273 -1.06 14.35 11.45
C GLY A 273 -2.53 13.96 11.50
N LEU A 274 -3.01 13.70 12.72
CA LEU A 274 -4.39 13.32 12.98
C LEU A 274 -5.05 14.35 13.88
N SER A 275 -6.23 14.82 13.50
CA SER A 275 -7.09 15.68 14.30
C SER A 275 -7.70 14.90 15.47
N PRO A 276 -8.24 15.58 16.50
CA PRO A 276 -8.99 14.95 17.58
C PRO A 276 -10.20 14.11 17.11
N ASN A 277 -10.75 14.41 15.93
CA ASN A 277 -11.86 13.67 15.33
C ASN A 277 -11.39 12.49 14.45
N GLY A 278 -10.10 12.15 14.54
CA GLY A 278 -9.49 11.05 13.79
C GLY A 278 -9.37 11.31 12.30
N ARG A 279 -9.40 12.57 11.86
CA ARG A 279 -9.24 12.93 10.44
C ARG A 279 -7.83 13.43 10.17
N ILE A 280 -7.43 13.43 8.90
CA ILE A 280 -6.11 13.95 8.51
C ILE A 280 -6.07 15.47 8.69
N ASP A 281 -4.97 15.97 9.25
CA ASP A 281 -4.72 17.39 9.45
C ASP A 281 -3.28 17.74 9.04
N GLY A 282 -3.01 18.93 8.53
CA GLY A 282 -1.67 19.37 8.14
C GLY A 282 -1.59 20.03 6.78
N GLU A 283 -0.39 20.11 6.23
CA GLU A 283 -0.15 20.83 4.97
C GLU A 283 0.89 20.11 4.12
N LEU A 284 0.61 20.01 2.82
CA LEU A 284 1.54 19.54 1.80
C LEU A 284 1.78 20.65 0.78
N GLN A 285 3.04 20.96 0.52
CA GLN A 285 3.40 21.80 -0.61
C GLN A 285 3.44 20.93 -1.86
N MET A 286 2.52 21.16 -2.79
CA MET A 286 2.48 20.46 -4.08
C MET A 286 3.04 21.34 -5.18
N THR A 287 3.78 20.74 -6.11
CA THR A 287 4.27 21.38 -7.34
C THR A 287 3.94 20.50 -8.52
N VAL A 288 3.29 21.05 -9.55
CA VAL A 288 2.81 20.31 -10.71
C VAL A 288 3.33 20.95 -11.99
N ALA A 289 3.97 20.17 -12.85
CA ALA A 289 4.36 20.53 -14.21
C ALA A 289 3.49 19.81 -15.25
N GLY A 290 3.24 20.45 -16.39
CA GLY A 290 2.39 19.89 -17.46
C GLY A 290 0.88 19.94 -17.17
N LEU A 291 0.45 20.80 -16.23
CA LEU A 291 -0.95 20.92 -15.82
C LEU A 291 -1.87 21.33 -16.98
N ASP A 292 -1.35 22.09 -17.95
CA ASP A 292 -2.03 22.54 -19.17
C ASP A 292 -2.59 21.39 -20.02
N LYS A 293 -1.93 20.23 -20.02
CA LYS A 293 -2.35 19.04 -20.77
C LYS A 293 -3.50 18.28 -20.11
N VAL A 294 -3.69 18.50 -18.81
CA VAL A 294 -4.62 17.73 -17.97
C VAL A 294 -5.98 18.43 -17.86
N VAL A 295 -6.00 19.75 -18.06
CA VAL A 295 -7.20 20.59 -17.99
C VAL A 295 -8.39 20.05 -18.79
N PRO A 296 -8.22 19.65 -20.07
CA PRO A 296 -9.34 19.14 -20.86
C PRO A 296 -9.90 17.83 -20.29
N ALA A 297 -9.01 17.00 -19.71
CA ALA A 297 -9.35 15.71 -19.12
C ALA A 297 -9.96 15.81 -17.71
N LEU A 298 -9.83 16.95 -17.03
CA LEU A 298 -10.58 17.28 -15.81
C LEU A 298 -12.07 17.56 -16.09
N GLY A 299 -12.47 17.70 -17.37
CA GLY A 299 -13.87 17.85 -17.76
C GLY A 299 -14.50 19.17 -17.33
N ILE A 300 -13.69 20.17 -16.94
CA ILE A 300 -14.16 21.51 -16.54
C ILE A 300 -14.96 22.15 -17.68
N ASP A 301 -14.54 21.93 -18.93
CA ASP A 301 -15.25 22.40 -20.12
C ASP A 301 -16.67 21.81 -20.21
N LYS A 302 -16.83 20.51 -19.91
CA LYS A 302 -18.15 19.87 -19.86
C LYS A 302 -19.02 20.40 -18.72
N MET A 303 -18.44 20.73 -17.57
CA MET A 303 -19.19 21.36 -16.47
C MET A 303 -19.66 22.78 -16.82
N LEU A 304 -18.87 23.52 -17.58
CA LEU A 304 -19.24 24.86 -18.07
C LEU A 304 -20.31 24.80 -19.17
N GLU A 305 -20.29 23.77 -20.02
CA GLU A 305 -21.28 23.59 -21.10
C GLU A 305 -22.60 22.94 -20.64
N GLN A 306 -22.54 21.96 -19.74
CA GLN A 306 -23.69 21.16 -19.29
C GLN A 306 -24.30 21.66 -17.98
N GLY A 307 -23.65 22.62 -17.31
CA GLY A 307 -24.00 23.10 -15.98
C GLY A 307 -23.47 22.17 -14.88
N VAL A 308 -23.38 22.70 -13.65
CA VAL A 308 -22.91 21.91 -12.50
C VAL A 308 -24.00 20.90 -12.10
N PRO A 309 -23.70 19.58 -12.08
CA PRO A 309 -24.68 18.58 -11.67
C PRO A 309 -25.16 18.82 -10.23
N GLN A 310 -26.45 18.59 -9.95
CA GLN A 310 -27.03 18.76 -8.60
C GLN A 310 -26.26 17.95 -7.54
N ALA A 311 -25.83 16.73 -7.89
CA ALA A 311 -25.04 15.87 -7.01
C ALA A 311 -23.66 16.45 -6.63
N THR A 312 -23.11 17.35 -7.46
CA THR A 312 -21.88 18.10 -7.16
C THR A 312 -22.20 19.31 -6.29
N LEU A 313 -23.30 20.03 -6.56
CA LEU A 313 -23.75 21.15 -5.72
C LEU A 313 -24.12 20.70 -4.31
N ASP A 314 -24.79 19.55 -4.15
CA ASP A 314 -25.14 19.02 -2.83
C ASP A 314 -23.90 18.66 -2.00
N ARG A 315 -22.77 18.38 -2.66
CA ARG A 315 -21.47 18.07 -2.02
C ARG A 315 -20.66 19.31 -1.66
N VAL A 316 -20.75 20.37 -2.46
CA VAL A 316 -19.88 21.56 -2.36
C VAL A 316 -20.61 22.76 -1.75
N ALA A 317 -21.92 22.87 -1.91
CA ALA A 317 -22.79 23.91 -1.38
C ALA A 317 -24.21 23.37 -1.09
N PRO A 318 -24.40 22.62 0.02
CA PRO A 318 -25.68 22.01 0.35
C PRO A 318 -26.81 23.05 0.40
N GLY A 319 -27.90 22.81 -0.33
CA GLY A 319 -29.07 23.70 -0.39
C GLY A 319 -29.17 24.62 -1.62
N VAL A 320 -28.14 24.65 -2.48
CA VAL A 320 -28.18 25.40 -3.74
C VAL A 320 -28.71 24.51 -4.88
N ARG A 321 -29.75 24.97 -5.60
CA ARG A 321 -30.28 24.22 -6.76
C ARG A 321 -29.54 24.59 -8.04
N ALA A 322 -29.22 23.60 -8.86
CA ALA A 322 -28.59 23.74 -10.17
C ALA A 322 -29.41 24.65 -11.09
N LYS A 323 -30.74 24.61 -10.96
CA LYS A 323 -31.66 25.47 -11.70
C LYS A 323 -31.45 26.95 -11.38
N ASP A 324 -31.18 27.28 -10.11
CA ASP A 324 -30.97 28.66 -9.66
C ASP A 324 -29.63 29.19 -10.20
N VAL A 325 -28.57 28.38 -10.13
CA VAL A 325 -27.26 28.71 -10.73
C VAL A 325 -27.36 28.89 -12.25
N ASN A 326 -28.02 27.97 -12.95
CA ASN A 326 -28.24 28.08 -14.39
C ASN A 326 -29.12 29.29 -14.76
N SER A 327 -30.09 29.66 -13.90
CA SER A 327 -30.92 30.85 -14.10
C SER A 327 -30.12 32.15 -13.97
N VAL A 328 -29.15 32.19 -13.04
CA VAL A 328 -28.26 33.33 -12.84
C VAL A 328 -27.33 33.47 -14.04
N LEU A 329 -26.72 32.37 -14.49
CA LEU A 329 -25.89 32.35 -15.70
C LEU A 329 -26.68 32.78 -16.95
N GLY A 330 -27.91 32.30 -17.10
CA GLY A 330 -28.81 32.70 -18.19
C GLY A 330 -29.32 34.14 -18.08
N ALA A 331 -29.42 34.70 -16.87
CA ALA A 331 -29.74 36.11 -16.67
C ALA A 331 -28.55 37.02 -17.00
N LEU A 332 -27.32 36.59 -16.69
CA LEU A 332 -26.08 37.28 -17.07
C LEU A 332 -25.90 37.35 -18.59
N ASP A 333 -26.17 36.28 -19.32
CA ASP A 333 -26.05 36.25 -20.79
C ASP A 333 -27.12 37.14 -21.47
N ARG A 334 -28.25 37.39 -20.78
CA ARG A 334 -29.31 38.29 -21.24
C ARG A 334 -28.99 39.76 -20.95
N ALA A 335 -28.20 40.03 -19.92
CA ALA A 335 -27.76 41.39 -19.55
C ALA A 335 -26.62 41.91 -20.45
N ILE A 336 -25.77 41.01 -20.97
CA ILE A 336 -24.69 41.37 -21.90
C ILE A 336 -24.65 40.32 -23.04
N PRO A 337 -25.30 40.60 -24.18
CA PRO A 337 -25.37 39.67 -25.30
C PRO A 337 -23.96 39.35 -25.84
N GLY A 338 -23.57 38.07 -25.80
CA GLY A 338 -22.30 37.60 -26.36
C GLY A 338 -21.24 37.18 -25.33
N LEU A 339 -21.45 37.43 -24.03
CA LEU A 339 -20.57 36.90 -22.99
C LEU A 339 -20.53 35.37 -22.98
N GLY A 340 -21.66 34.70 -23.16
CA GLY A 340 -21.71 33.23 -23.27
C GLY A 340 -20.94 32.68 -24.47
N LYS A 341 -20.80 33.45 -25.56
CA LYS A 341 -19.98 33.09 -26.74
C LYS A 341 -18.50 33.42 -26.53
N ALA A 342 -18.18 34.55 -25.91
CA ALA A 342 -16.79 34.93 -25.58
C ALA A 342 -16.18 33.99 -24.53
N VAL A 343 -16.94 33.58 -23.52
CA VAL A 343 -16.53 32.58 -22.51
C VAL A 343 -16.37 31.20 -23.14
N ARG A 344 -17.22 30.81 -24.10
CA ARG A 344 -17.07 29.53 -24.84
C ARG A 344 -15.89 29.53 -25.81
N GLN A 345 -15.65 30.63 -26.53
CA GLN A 345 -14.53 30.73 -27.47
C GLN A 345 -13.17 30.88 -26.77
N ASN A 346 -13.14 31.45 -25.56
CA ASN A 346 -11.94 31.62 -24.75
C ASN A 346 -11.93 30.74 -23.49
N ALA A 347 -12.70 29.66 -23.41
CA ALA A 347 -12.74 28.78 -22.24
C ALA A 347 -11.31 28.28 -21.89
N ASN A 348 -10.54 27.88 -22.90
CA ASN A 348 -9.14 27.50 -22.73
C ASN A 348 -8.25 28.63 -22.16
N ALA A 349 -8.49 29.89 -22.53
CA ALA A 349 -7.72 31.03 -22.03
C ALA A 349 -8.17 31.48 -20.62
N GLY A 350 -9.46 31.41 -20.32
CA GLY A 350 -10.03 31.71 -19.01
C GLY A 350 -9.68 30.64 -17.96
N VAL A 351 -9.67 29.38 -18.35
CA VAL A 351 -9.21 28.28 -17.49
C VAL A 351 -7.69 28.33 -17.31
N ALA A 352 -6.91 28.65 -18.36
CA ALA A 352 -5.47 28.89 -18.21
C ALA A 352 -5.17 30.09 -17.27
N ALA A 353 -5.95 31.18 -17.35
CA ALA A 353 -5.82 32.32 -16.44
C ALA A 353 -6.22 31.96 -14.99
N GLY A 354 -7.27 31.14 -14.81
CA GLY A 354 -7.67 30.61 -13.51
C GLY A 354 -6.62 29.68 -12.90
N ILE A 355 -5.99 28.83 -13.71
CA ILE A 355 -4.88 27.96 -13.29
C ILE A 355 -3.61 28.77 -12.98
N ASN A 356 -3.34 29.84 -13.74
CA ASN A 356 -2.28 30.80 -13.44
C ASN A 356 -2.56 31.65 -12.18
N ALA A 357 -3.79 31.64 -11.67
CA ALA A 357 -4.12 32.16 -10.34
C ALA A 357 -4.01 31.09 -9.23
N LEU A 358 -4.06 29.81 -9.58
CA LEU A 358 -3.86 28.69 -8.65
C LEU A 358 -2.37 28.47 -8.41
N GLY A 359 -1.88 28.98 -7.28
CA GLY A 359 -0.50 28.79 -6.84
C GLY A 359 0.49 29.86 -7.29
N LYS A 360 1.77 29.60 -7.03
CA LYS A 360 2.91 30.44 -7.41
C LYS A 360 3.63 29.78 -8.59
N ASP A 361 4.26 30.60 -9.43
CA ASP A 361 5.17 30.10 -10.46
C ASP A 361 6.32 29.32 -9.82
N ALA A 362 6.62 28.17 -10.41
CA ALA A 362 7.67 27.27 -9.97
C ALA A 362 8.33 26.61 -11.18
N VAL A 363 9.42 25.89 -10.90
CA VAL A 363 10.10 25.06 -11.90
C VAL A 363 10.23 23.66 -11.31
N LEU A 364 9.84 22.65 -12.08
CA LEU A 364 9.97 21.24 -11.70
C LEU A 364 10.66 20.50 -12.83
N GLU A 365 11.81 19.88 -12.54
CA GLU A 365 12.62 19.15 -13.53
C GLU A 365 12.93 19.99 -14.80
N GLY A 366 13.18 21.29 -14.63
CA GLY A 366 13.47 22.22 -15.73
C GLY A 366 12.26 22.67 -16.55
N ARG A 367 11.04 22.26 -16.17
CA ARG A 367 9.78 22.62 -16.83
C ARG A 367 9.01 23.68 -16.03
N PRO A 368 8.25 24.57 -16.70
CA PRO A 368 7.31 25.44 -16.03
C PRO A 368 6.33 24.63 -15.17
N ALA A 369 6.17 25.04 -13.92
CA ALA A 369 5.35 24.36 -12.95
C ALA A 369 4.56 25.35 -12.10
N ARG A 370 3.56 24.84 -11.39
CA ARG A 370 2.72 25.61 -10.48
C ARG A 370 2.78 24.97 -9.10
N ALA A 371 3.13 25.78 -8.10
CA ALA A 371 3.27 25.33 -6.73
C ALA A 371 2.12 25.89 -5.86
N PHE A 372 1.42 25.04 -5.12
CA PHE A 372 0.33 25.45 -4.24
C PHE A 372 0.26 24.61 -2.97
N PRO A 373 -0.12 25.21 -1.84
CA PRO A 373 -0.33 24.48 -0.61
C PRO A 373 -1.64 23.69 -0.68
N LEU A 374 -1.57 22.42 -0.33
CA LEU A 374 -2.69 21.55 -0.02
C LEU A 374 -2.86 21.51 1.50
N ARG A 375 -3.91 22.12 2.00
CA ARG A 375 -4.21 22.13 3.44
C ARG A 375 -5.26 21.09 3.77
N PHE A 376 -5.00 20.32 4.81
CA PHE A 376 -5.93 19.39 5.41
C PHE A 376 -6.37 19.99 6.74
N VAL A 377 -7.66 20.28 6.88
CA VAL A 377 -8.24 20.80 8.13
C VAL A 377 -9.37 19.88 8.52
N ASP A 378 -9.13 19.05 9.54
CA ASP A 378 -10.08 18.01 9.98
C ASP A 378 -10.63 17.18 8.80
N GLY A 379 -9.73 16.70 7.94
CA GLY A 379 -10.03 15.90 6.75
C GLY A 379 -10.57 16.68 5.56
N ALA A 380 -11.01 17.93 5.70
CA ALA A 380 -11.36 18.77 4.56
C ALA A 380 -10.08 19.18 3.81
N VAL A 381 -10.05 18.97 2.49
CA VAL A 381 -8.88 19.22 1.65
C VAL A 381 -9.08 20.54 0.90
N PHE A 382 -8.13 21.46 1.04
CA PHE A 382 -8.18 22.79 0.44
C PHE A 382 -7.01 23.03 -0.52
N ILE A 383 -7.33 23.62 -1.67
CA ILE A 383 -6.36 24.28 -2.56
C ILE A 383 -6.62 25.78 -2.46
N GLY A 384 -5.74 26.51 -1.78
CA GLY A 384 -6.00 27.91 -1.43
C GLY A 384 -7.31 28.03 -0.63
N PRO A 385 -8.28 28.89 -1.04
CA PRO A 385 -9.57 29.03 -0.36
C PRO A 385 -10.61 27.96 -0.76
N LEU A 386 -10.33 27.13 -1.76
CA LEU A 386 -11.30 26.20 -2.34
C LEU A 386 -11.21 24.83 -1.67
N GLN A 387 -12.31 24.36 -1.10
CA GLN A 387 -12.43 22.97 -0.65
C GLN A 387 -12.60 22.06 -1.88
N VAL A 388 -11.69 21.12 -2.06
CA VAL A 388 -11.66 20.21 -3.22
C VAL A 388 -11.99 18.77 -2.87
N GLY A 389 -12.04 18.45 -1.58
CA GLY A 389 -12.36 17.10 -1.14
C GLY A 389 -12.56 16.98 0.36
N GLN A 390 -12.93 15.77 0.78
CA GLN A 390 -13.09 15.39 2.17
C GLN A 390 -12.54 13.97 2.36
N VAL A 391 -11.59 13.83 3.26
CA VAL A 391 -11.08 12.54 3.71
C VAL A 391 -11.97 12.04 4.86
N PRO A 392 -12.46 10.79 4.83
CA PRO A 392 -13.20 10.19 5.93
C PRO A 392 -12.31 10.04 7.20
N PRO A 393 -12.91 9.86 8.39
CA PRO A 393 -12.15 9.62 9.60
C PRO A 393 -11.46 8.24 9.54
N LEU A 394 -10.32 8.15 10.21
CA LEU A 394 -9.50 6.95 10.32
C LEU A 394 -9.78 6.15 11.60
N PHE A 395 -10.52 6.69 12.57
CA PHE A 395 -10.92 5.97 13.80
C PHE A 395 -12.09 6.61 14.56
#